data_AF-I3QMS8-F1
#
_entry.id   AF-I3QMS8-F1
#
_cell.length_a   1.000
_cell.length_b   1.000
_cell.length_c   1.000
_cell.angle_alpha   90.00
_cell.angle_beta   90.00
_cell.angle_gamma   90.00
#
_symmetry.space_group_name_H-M   'P 1'
#
loop_
_entity.id
_entity.type
_entity.pdbx_description
1 polymer ?
#
loop_
_entity_poly.entity_id
_entity_poly.type
_entity_poly.pdbx_seq_one_letter_code
_entity_poly.pdbx_strand_id
1 'polypeptide(L)'
;VFEIDDTKAWKSVLISATSYALGLFKISKSPWHLLPLAWAWTGTAVTGFLVIGHDCAHKSFSKNKLLEDIVGTLSFLPLIYPYEPWRF
;
A
#
# COMPACT_ATOMS: atom_id res chain seq x y z
N VAL A 1 13.85 3.45 -20.26
CA VAL A 1 14.34 3.59 -18.86
C VAL A 1 13.17 4.13 -18.05
N PHE A 2 12.77 3.44 -16.97
CA PHE A 2 11.76 3.99 -16.06
C PHE A 2 12.40 5.13 -15.27
N GLU A 3 11.78 6.30 -15.28
CA GLU A 3 12.21 7.45 -14.49
C GLU A 3 11.41 7.49 -13.18
N ILE A 4 12.11 7.69 -12.07
CA ILE A 4 11.48 7.80 -10.75
C ILE A 4 10.76 9.15 -10.66
N ASP A 5 9.47 9.10 -10.37
CA ASP A 5 8.60 10.27 -10.18
C ASP A 5 8.06 10.28 -8.75
N ASP A 6 8.64 11.12 -7.90
CA ASP A 6 8.27 11.26 -6.50
C ASP A 6 6.81 11.70 -6.34
N THR A 7 6.28 12.53 -7.26
CA THR A 7 4.90 13.00 -7.17
C THR A 7 3.93 11.85 -7.39
N LYS A 8 4.20 10.98 -8.37
CA LYS A 8 3.41 9.79 -8.62
C LYS A 8 3.52 8.79 -7.45
N ALA A 9 4.72 8.59 -6.93
CA ALA A 9 5.00 7.71 -5.80
C ALA A 9 4.23 8.14 -4.53
N TRP A 10 4.31 9.41 -4.13
CA TRP A 10 3.61 9.89 -2.94
C TRP A 10 2.09 9.98 -3.14
N LYS A 11 1.61 10.20 -4.38
CA LYS A 11 0.18 10.08 -4.70
C LYS A 11 -0.34 8.66 -4.49
N SER A 12 0.42 7.63 -4.87
CA SER A 12 0.00 6.24 -4.64
C SER A 12 -0.09 5.93 -3.13
N VAL A 13 0.87 6.40 -2.34
CA VAL A 13 0.84 6.30 -0.87
C VAL A 13 -0.42 6.96 -0.29
N LEU A 14 -0.70 8.21 -0.70
CA LEU A 14 -1.88 8.94 -0.21
C LEU A 14 -3.18 8.22 -0.56
N ILE A 15 -3.32 7.74 -1.80
CA ILE A 15 -4.51 7.02 -2.28
C ILE A 15 -4.69 5.71 -1.50
N SER A 16 -3.64 4.91 -1.35
CA SER A 16 -3.71 3.63 -0.64
C SER A 16 -4.04 3.81 0.84
N ALA A 17 -3.37 4.74 1.52
CA ALA A 17 -3.59 5.01 2.94
C ALA A 17 -5.00 5.53 3.23
N THR A 18 -5.47 6.50 2.43
CA THR A 18 -6.82 7.05 2.59
C THR A 18 -7.89 6.03 2.26
N SER A 19 -7.73 5.27 1.17
CA SER A 19 -8.68 4.22 0.78
C SER A 19 -8.79 3.10 1.81
N TYR A 20 -7.67 2.73 2.44
CA TYR A 20 -7.65 1.73 3.50
C TYR A 20 -8.30 2.23 4.78
N ALA A 21 -7.99 3.46 5.21
CA ALA A 21 -8.64 4.07 6.37
C ALA A 21 -10.16 4.16 6.18
N LEU A 22 -10.61 4.56 4.98
CA LEU A 22 -12.03 4.57 4.61
C LEU A 22 -12.63 3.15 4.61
N GLY A 23 -11.90 2.16 4.11
CA GLY A 23 -12.31 0.75 4.13
C GLY A 23 -12.56 0.24 5.56
N LEU A 24 -11.60 0.45 6.46
CA LEU A 24 -11.75 0.10 7.88
C LEU A 24 -12.93 0.81 8.53
N PHE A 25 -13.11 2.11 8.26
CA PHE A 25 -14.26 2.85 8.76
C PHE A 25 -15.58 2.27 8.25
N LYS A 26 -15.66 1.90 6.96
CA LYS A 26 -16.85 1.28 6.38
C LYS A 26 -17.12 -0.09 6.96
N ILE A 27 -16.12 -0.94 7.15
CA ILE A 27 -16.29 -2.23 7.83
C ILE A 27 -16.86 -2.02 9.24
N SER A 28 -16.37 -1.04 9.99
CA SER A 28 -16.81 -0.76 11.36
C SER A 28 -18.26 -0.25 11.47
N LYS A 29 -18.77 0.45 10.45
CA LYS A 29 -20.07 1.15 10.51
C LYS A 29 -21.17 0.55 9.64
N SER A 30 -20.83 -0.34 8.71
CA SER A 30 -21.80 -0.86 7.74
C SER A 30 -22.66 -1.97 8.34
N PRO A 31 -23.96 -2.06 7.99
CA PRO A 31 -24.78 -3.22 8.31
C PRO A 31 -24.24 -4.46 7.59
N TRP A 32 -24.55 -5.64 8.14
CA TRP A 32 -23.96 -6.91 7.73
C TRP A 32 -24.03 -7.19 6.22
N HIS A 33 -25.11 -6.79 5.54
CA HIS A 33 -25.33 -7.05 4.12
C HIS A 33 -24.48 -6.16 3.20
N LEU A 34 -23.92 -5.05 3.69
CA LEU A 34 -22.96 -4.21 2.95
C LEU A 34 -21.50 -4.60 3.23
N LEU A 35 -21.24 -5.48 4.21
CA LEU A 35 -19.90 -5.92 4.54
C LEU A 35 -19.14 -6.54 3.36
N PRO A 36 -19.75 -7.36 2.48
CA PRO A 36 -19.03 -7.89 1.32
C PRO A 36 -18.45 -6.80 0.41
N LEU A 37 -19.16 -5.69 0.22
CA LEU A 37 -18.68 -4.54 -0.54
C LEU A 37 -17.54 -3.82 0.19
N ALA A 38 -17.68 -3.64 1.51
CA ALA A 38 -16.64 -3.02 2.33
C ALA A 38 -15.37 -3.89 2.38
N TRP A 39 -15.49 -5.22 2.42
CA TRP A 39 -14.38 -6.15 2.34
C TRP A 39 -13.70 -6.11 0.97
N ALA A 40 -14.47 -6.12 -0.12
CA ALA A 40 -13.91 -6.01 -1.46
C ALA A 40 -13.11 -4.71 -1.62
N TRP A 41 -13.69 -3.58 -1.22
CA TRP A 41 -13.01 -2.28 -1.22
C TRP A 41 -11.72 -2.31 -0.39
N THR A 42 -11.81 -2.79 0.86
CA THR A 42 -10.67 -2.80 1.79
C THR A 42 -9.57 -3.74 1.29
N GLY A 43 -9.94 -4.91 0.75
CA GLY A 43 -9.00 -5.84 0.12
C GLY A 43 -8.26 -5.18 -1.04
N THR A 44 -8.96 -4.48 -1.94
CA THR A 44 -8.32 -3.72 -3.03
C THR A 44 -7.40 -2.61 -2.51
N ALA A 45 -7.80 -1.90 -1.46
CA ALA A 45 -6.94 -0.87 -0.85
C ALA A 45 -5.66 -1.48 -0.25
N VAL A 46 -5.75 -2.66 0.37
CA VAL A 46 -4.59 -3.39 0.90
C VAL A 46 -3.64 -3.82 -0.24
N THR A 47 -4.16 -4.23 -1.40
CA THR A 47 -3.33 -4.50 -2.59
C THR A 47 -2.55 -3.26 -3.05
N GLY A 48 -3.07 -2.05 -2.84
CA GLY A 48 -2.34 -0.81 -3.11
C GLY A 48 -1.03 -0.70 -2.32
N PHE A 49 -1.02 -1.18 -1.07
CA PHE A 49 0.21 -1.24 -0.27
C PHE A 49 1.21 -2.30 -0.76
N LEU A 50 0.72 -3.44 -1.29
CA LEU A 50 1.59 -4.43 -1.93
C LEU A 50 2.37 -3.81 -3.09
N VAL A 51 1.69 -3.03 -3.94
CA VAL A 51 2.32 -2.36 -5.10
C VAL A 51 3.38 -1.36 -4.64
N ILE A 52 3.08 -0.54 -3.63
CA ILE A 52 4.06 0.43 -3.09
C ILE A 52 5.30 -0.29 -2.57
N GLY A 53 5.13 -1.35 -1.77
CA GLY A 53 6.27 -2.07 -1.25
C GLY A 53 7.00 -2.89 -2.32
N HIS A 54 6.31 -3.43 -3.32
CA HIS A 54 6.94 -4.06 -4.49
C HIS A 54 7.84 -3.09 -5.25
N ASP A 55 7.39 -1.86 -5.47
CA ASP A 55 8.18 -0.82 -6.14
C ASP A 55 9.40 -0.43 -5.31
N CYS A 56 9.26 -0.35 -3.97
CA CYS A 56 10.40 -0.15 -3.07
C CYS A 56 11.40 -1.33 -3.14
N ALA A 57 10.89 -2.56 -3.20
CA ALA A 57 11.70 -3.77 -3.29
C ALA A 57 12.57 -3.79 -4.56
N HIS A 58 12.03 -3.31 -5.67
CA HIS A 58 12.71 -3.19 -6.96
C HIS A 58 13.49 -1.90 -7.16
N LYS A 59 13.58 -1.06 -6.13
CA LYS A 59 14.32 0.21 -6.13
C LYS A 59 13.82 1.22 -7.16
N SER A 60 12.51 1.26 -7.36
CA SER A 60 11.84 2.12 -8.34
C SER A 60 10.92 3.17 -7.71
N PHE A 61 10.82 3.21 -6.37
CA PHE A 61 9.96 4.15 -5.64
C PHE A 61 10.65 5.48 -5.39
N SER A 62 11.93 5.47 -4.99
CA SER A 62 12.71 6.67 -4.70
C SER A 62 14.19 6.48 -4.98
N LYS A 63 14.91 7.57 -5.27
CA LYS A 63 16.37 7.53 -5.40
C LYS A 63 17.10 7.24 -4.07
N ASN A 64 16.42 7.41 -2.93
CA ASN A 64 16.99 7.17 -1.61
C ASN A 64 16.70 5.74 -1.11
N LYS A 65 17.73 4.90 -1.07
CA LYS A 65 17.63 3.49 -0.65
C LYS A 65 17.11 3.30 0.78
N LEU A 66 17.47 4.19 1.71
CA LEU A 66 16.97 4.10 3.08
C LEU A 66 15.47 4.39 3.13
N LEU A 67 15.02 5.36 2.34
CA LEU A 67 13.60 5.70 2.25
C LEU A 67 12.80 4.52 1.67
N GLU A 68 13.33 3.86 0.63
CA GLU A 68 12.69 2.67 0.07
C GLU A 68 12.58 1.52 1.08
N ASP A 69 13.63 1.27 1.86
CA ASP A 69 13.59 0.23 2.89
C ASP A 69 12.53 0.52 3.95
N ILE A 70 12.44 1.78 4.40
CA ILE A 70 11.46 2.20 5.40
C ILE A 70 10.04 2.12 4.81
N VAL A 71 9.80 2.72 3.64
CA VAL A 71 8.48 2.76 3.01
C VAL A 71 8.03 1.36 2.62
N GLY A 72 8.91 0.53 2.07
CA GLY A 72 8.62 -0.85 1.71
C GLY A 72 8.23 -1.69 2.92
N THR A 73 9.03 -1.61 4.00
CA THR A 73 8.73 -2.31 5.26
C THR A 73 7.39 -1.88 5.84
N LEU A 74 7.14 -0.57 5.94
CA LEU A 74 5.88 -0.05 6.48
C LEU A 74 4.68 -0.42 5.60
N SER A 75 4.83 -0.38 4.28
CA SER A 75 3.77 -0.74 3.34
C SER A 75 3.40 -2.22 3.44
N PHE A 76 4.32 -3.09 3.85
CA PHE A 76 4.03 -4.51 4.02
C PHE A 76 3.33 -4.87 5.35
N LEU A 77 3.32 -3.97 6.33
CA LEU A 77 2.71 -4.21 7.64
C LEU A 77 1.19 -4.50 7.56
N PRO A 78 0.36 -3.75 6.83
CA PRO A 78 -1.08 -4.03 6.73
C PRO A 78 -1.39 -5.37 6.04
N LEU A 79 -0.43 -5.89 5.24
CA LEU A 79 -0.56 -7.21 4.60
C LEU A 79 -0.20 -8.35 5.56
N ILE A 80 0.56 -8.07 6.61
CA ILE A 80 1.17 -9.09 7.48
C ILE A 80 2.15 -9.96 6.66
N TYR A 81 2.87 -9.33 5.72
CA TYR A 81 3.91 -9.97 4.91
C TYR A 81 5.28 -9.43 5.32
N PRO A 82 6.33 -10.26 5.34
CA PRO A 82 7.70 -9.77 5.51
C PRO A 82 8.16 -9.06 4.24
N TYR A 83 8.73 -7.86 4.36
CA TYR A 83 9.28 -7.10 3.23
C TYR A 83 10.62 -7.66 2.73
N GLU A 84 11.52 -8.06 3.64
CA GLU A 84 12.89 -8.46 3.28
C GLU A 84 12.98 -9.55 2.19
N PRO A 85 12.12 -10.59 2.17
CA PRO A 85 12.13 -11.60 1.11
C PRO A 85 11.71 -11.09 -0.27
N TRP A 86 11.24 -9.85 -0.40
CA TRP A 86 10.85 -9.24 -1.67
C TRP A 86 11.94 -8.31 -2.21
N ARG A 87 12.92 -7.95 -1.39
CA ARG A 87 13.94 -6.94 -1.68
C ARG A 87 15.07 -7.52 -2.55
N PHE A 88 14.88 -7.51 -3.88
CA PHE A 88 15.87 -7.97 -4.87
C PHE A 88 16.37 -6.81 -5.75
#